data_AF-A0A0C2JAY8-F1
#
_entry.id   AF-A0A0C2JAY8-F1
#
_cell.length_a   1.000
_cell.length_b   1.000
_cell.length_c   1.000
_cell.angle_alpha   90.00
_cell.angle_beta   90.00
_cell.angle_gamma   90.00
#
_symmetry.space_group_name_H-M   'P 1'
#
loop_
_entity.id
_entity.type
_entity.pdbx_description
1 polymer ?
#
loop_
_entity_poly.entity_id
_entity_poly.type
_entity_poly.pdbx_seq_one_letter_code
_entity_poly.pdbx_strand_id
1 'polypeptide(L)'
;MRYLTGIYAHFCKFVISQDLVVDKYYAYLKKAKLYNGSGRLEDACNSYNKAAKLAKSKLIDFSRASLNYFDAAICLFNISPDRAYVYFKKCINAFVDSEDIASAIFYATRCGYLYETKCCNLPISIKLYQKADKLRHRNNIVHKCIIIDDDLIDIEQKNPLAQCKFDKIINKSKILGLREHQPLGTSISQSTDLCVKCITAYAKLDDDFDRYIYTFKRRNSFGDARNIIRNCVGSSNPENYTTLQSCPDVYRVIEPNVCN
;
A
#
# COMPACT_ATOMS: atom_id res chain seq x y z
N MET A 1 7.47 47.59 -8.77
CA MET A 1 6.33 46.68 -9.07
C MET A 1 6.49 45.90 -10.39
N ARG A 2 7.64 45.29 -10.72
CA ARG A 2 7.79 44.43 -11.92
C ARG A 2 8.22 42.98 -11.62
N TYR A 3 8.46 42.64 -10.35
CA TYR A 3 8.92 41.30 -9.94
C TYR A 3 7.79 40.33 -9.55
N LEU A 4 6.57 40.82 -9.34
CA LEU A 4 5.43 39.98 -8.90
C LEU A 4 4.73 39.24 -10.06
N THR A 5 4.90 39.69 -11.31
CA THR A 5 4.23 39.07 -12.48
C THR A 5 4.92 37.78 -12.95
N GLY A 6 6.23 37.64 -12.73
CA GLY A 6 6.98 36.44 -13.14
C GLY A 6 6.74 35.22 -12.25
N ILE A 7 6.62 35.43 -10.94
CA ILE A 7 6.42 34.34 -9.96
C ILE A 7 5.04 33.70 -10.15
N TYR A 8 4.02 34.51 -10.41
CA TYR A 8 2.64 34.04 -10.59
C TYR A 8 2.48 33.20 -11.87
N ALA A 9 3.09 33.62 -12.98
CA ALA A 9 3.05 32.87 -14.24
C ALA A 9 3.77 31.51 -14.14
N HIS A 10 4.86 31.43 -13.38
CA HIS A 10 5.57 30.17 -13.13
C HIS A 10 4.74 29.22 -12.26
N PHE A 11 4.09 29.75 -11.22
CA PHE A 11 3.23 28.97 -10.35
C PHE A 11 2.02 28.40 -11.09
N CYS A 12 1.32 29.20 -11.92
CA CYS A 12 0.20 28.71 -12.73
C CYS A 12 0.60 27.60 -13.71
N LYS A 13 1.76 27.73 -14.39
CA LYS A 13 2.27 26.68 -15.29
C LYS A 13 2.59 25.39 -14.53
N PHE A 14 3.13 25.49 -13.31
CA PHE A 14 3.43 24.34 -12.47
C PHE A 14 2.15 23.60 -12.06
N VAL A 15 1.13 24.31 -11.57
CA VAL A 15 -0.16 23.73 -11.16
C VAL A 15 -0.86 23.04 -12.33
N ILE A 16 -1.00 23.71 -13.48
CA ILE A 16 -1.63 23.13 -14.68
C ILE A 16 -0.87 21.88 -15.17
N SER A 17 0.46 21.88 -15.06
CA SER A 17 1.27 20.71 -15.47
C SER A 17 1.06 19.51 -14.55
N GLN A 18 0.78 19.71 -13.27
CA GLN A 18 0.52 18.62 -12.34
C GLN A 18 -0.84 17.97 -12.60
N ASP A 19 -1.88 18.77 -12.88
CA ASP A 19 -3.23 18.26 -13.16
C ASP A 19 -3.22 17.31 -14.37
N LEU A 20 -2.52 17.69 -15.44
CA LEU A 20 -2.40 16.84 -16.64
C LEU A 20 -1.67 15.52 -16.35
N VAL A 21 -0.68 15.51 -15.46
CA VAL A 21 0.03 14.30 -15.06
C VAL A 21 -0.88 13.38 -14.23
N VAL A 22 -1.65 13.95 -13.31
CA VAL A 22 -2.59 13.21 -12.46
C VAL A 22 -3.69 12.57 -13.31
N ASP A 23 -4.27 13.30 -14.27
CA ASP A 23 -5.26 12.77 -15.19
C ASP A 23 -4.71 11.63 -16.05
N LYS A 24 -3.50 11.81 -16.59
CA LYS A 24 -2.82 10.78 -17.39
C LYS A 24 -2.53 9.53 -16.55
N TYR A 25 -2.13 9.70 -15.29
CA TYR A 25 -1.94 8.61 -14.35
C TYR A 25 -3.23 7.80 -14.15
N TYR A 26 -4.35 8.47 -13.86
CA TYR A 26 -5.63 7.81 -13.66
C TYR A 26 -6.20 7.20 -14.95
N ALA A 27 -5.94 7.80 -16.11
CA ALA A 27 -6.28 7.22 -17.40
C ALA A 27 -5.58 5.87 -17.62
N TYR A 28 -4.28 5.77 -17.30
CA TYR A 28 -3.58 4.49 -17.38
C TYR A 28 -4.12 3.46 -16.39
N LEU A 29 -4.46 3.85 -15.16
CA LEU A 29 -5.07 2.93 -14.19
C LEU A 29 -6.42 2.40 -14.66
N LYS A 30 -7.28 3.28 -15.19
CA LYS A 30 -8.58 2.88 -15.73
C LYS A 30 -8.41 1.89 -16.87
N LYS A 31 -7.48 2.19 -17.80
CA LYS A 31 -7.15 1.31 -18.94
C LYS A 31 -6.62 -0.05 -18.47
N ALA A 32 -5.72 -0.06 -17.49
CA ALA A 32 -5.17 -1.28 -16.93
C ALA A 32 -6.24 -2.20 -16.32
N LYS A 33 -7.16 -1.61 -15.53
CA LYS A 33 -8.29 -2.35 -14.94
C LYS A 33 -9.24 -2.92 -16.00
N LEU A 34 -9.55 -2.14 -17.05
CA LEU A 34 -10.37 -2.61 -18.18
C LEU A 34 -9.72 -3.81 -18.88
N TYR A 35 -8.42 -3.72 -19.19
CA TYR A 35 -7.71 -4.82 -19.81
C TYR A 35 -7.65 -6.06 -18.94
N ASN A 36 -7.37 -5.90 -17.64
CA ASN A 36 -7.34 -7.00 -16.69
C ASN A 36 -8.71 -7.71 -16.61
N GLY A 37 -9.80 -6.94 -16.52
CA GLY A 37 -11.17 -7.48 -16.52
C GLY A 37 -11.56 -8.19 -17.81
N SER A 38 -10.94 -7.84 -18.95
CA SER A 38 -11.12 -8.51 -20.24
C SER A 38 -10.14 -9.66 -20.52
N GLY A 39 -9.28 -10.04 -19.56
CA GLY A 39 -8.27 -11.08 -19.73
C GLY A 39 -7.05 -10.68 -20.57
N ARG A 40 -6.93 -9.42 -20.99
CA ARG A 40 -5.80 -8.87 -21.76
C ARG A 40 -4.63 -8.51 -20.83
N LEU A 41 -4.04 -9.53 -20.21
CA LEU A 41 -3.12 -9.36 -19.09
C LEU A 41 -1.82 -8.61 -19.45
N GLU A 42 -1.26 -8.81 -20.65
CA GLU A 42 -0.05 -8.06 -21.06
C GLU A 42 -0.33 -6.56 -21.23
N ASP A 43 -1.47 -6.22 -21.84
CA ASP A 43 -1.91 -4.83 -22.01
C ASP A 43 -2.21 -4.16 -20.66
N ALA A 44 -2.78 -4.93 -19.72
CA ALA A 44 -3.00 -4.50 -18.35
C ALA A 44 -1.66 -4.20 -17.65
N CYS A 45 -0.69 -5.12 -17.71
CA CYS A 45 0.65 -4.93 -17.19
C CYS A 45 1.32 -3.67 -17.75
N ASN A 46 1.28 -3.50 -19.06
CA ASN A 46 1.85 -2.33 -19.73
C ASN A 46 1.22 -1.02 -19.25
N SER A 47 -0.09 -1.01 -19.03
CA SER A 47 -0.82 0.17 -18.55
C SER A 47 -0.51 0.46 -17.08
N TYR A 48 -0.47 -0.56 -16.21
CA TYR A 48 -0.04 -0.42 -14.82
C TYR A 48 1.42 0.08 -14.71
N ASN A 49 2.34 -0.45 -15.52
CA ASN A 49 3.73 0.00 -15.57
C ASN A 49 3.85 1.48 -15.98
N LYS A 50 3.04 1.95 -16.95
CA LYS A 50 2.99 3.36 -17.32
C LYS A 50 2.48 4.24 -16.17
N ALA A 51 1.43 3.80 -15.47
CA ALA A 51 0.95 4.49 -14.27
C ALA A 51 2.01 4.54 -13.16
N ALA A 52 2.71 3.42 -12.91
CA ALA A 52 3.77 3.33 -11.90
C ALA A 52 4.93 4.29 -12.19
N LYS A 53 5.38 4.37 -13.45
CA LYS A 53 6.43 5.30 -13.87
C LYS A 53 6.05 6.76 -13.67
N LEU A 54 4.80 7.14 -14.00
CA LEU A 54 4.30 8.49 -13.74
C LEU A 54 4.24 8.80 -12.24
N ALA A 55 3.69 7.88 -11.44
CA ALA A 55 3.64 8.03 -10.00
C ALA A 55 5.04 8.25 -9.40
N LYS A 56 6.01 7.41 -9.77
CA LYS A 56 7.38 7.50 -9.26
C LYS A 56 8.10 8.79 -9.69
N SER A 57 8.05 9.13 -10.98
CA SER A 57 8.93 10.18 -11.53
C SER A 57 8.32 11.58 -11.60
N LYS A 58 6.99 11.68 -11.63
CA LYS A 58 6.29 12.97 -11.80
C LYS A 58 5.43 13.35 -10.59
N LEU A 59 4.85 12.36 -9.92
CA LEU A 59 4.07 12.60 -8.70
C LEU A 59 4.90 12.41 -7.42
N ILE A 60 6.08 11.81 -7.53
CA ILE A 60 6.95 11.44 -6.38
C ILE A 60 6.15 10.59 -5.37
N ASP A 61 5.18 9.83 -5.87
CA ASP A 61 4.29 8.97 -5.09
C ASP A 61 4.76 7.53 -5.23
N PHE A 62 5.78 7.22 -4.45
CA PHE A 62 6.41 5.90 -4.46
C PHE A 62 5.47 4.80 -3.99
N SER A 63 4.59 5.07 -3.02
CA SER A 63 3.59 4.09 -2.56
C SER A 63 2.67 3.67 -3.69
N ARG A 64 2.07 4.64 -4.41
CA ARG A 64 1.25 4.33 -5.60
C ARG A 64 2.07 3.67 -6.70
N ALA A 65 3.32 4.07 -6.90
CA ALA A 65 4.20 3.43 -7.87
C ALA A 65 4.44 1.95 -7.53
N SER A 66 4.75 1.63 -6.28
CA SER A 66 4.97 0.27 -5.79
C SER A 66 3.75 -0.61 -6.02
N LEU A 67 2.57 -0.14 -5.61
CA LEU A 67 1.32 -0.90 -5.77
C LEU A 67 0.99 -1.12 -7.26
N ASN A 68 1.27 -0.15 -8.13
CA ASN A 68 1.05 -0.33 -9.57
C ASN A 68 2.07 -1.29 -10.20
N TYR A 69 3.33 -1.31 -9.73
CA TYR A 69 4.29 -2.33 -10.15
C TYR A 69 3.88 -3.71 -9.67
N PHE A 70 3.33 -3.83 -8.46
CA PHE A 70 2.78 -5.09 -7.96
C PHE A 70 1.61 -5.57 -8.83
N ASP A 71 0.65 -4.70 -9.13
CA ASP A 71 -0.48 -5.02 -10.01
C ASP A 71 0.01 -5.47 -11.41
N ALA A 72 1.02 -4.78 -11.96
CA ALA A 72 1.66 -5.18 -13.22
C ALA A 72 2.33 -6.56 -13.16
N ALA A 73 2.96 -6.89 -12.02
CA ALA A 73 3.58 -8.19 -11.79
C ALA A 73 2.54 -9.31 -11.74
N ILE A 74 1.44 -9.10 -11.01
CA ILE A 74 0.34 -10.07 -10.89
C ILE A 74 -0.29 -10.37 -12.25
N CYS A 75 -0.50 -9.36 -13.09
CA CYS A 75 -0.98 -9.58 -14.46
C CYS A 75 -0.05 -10.52 -15.26
N LEU A 76 1.27 -10.36 -15.14
CA LEU A 76 2.23 -11.21 -15.86
C LEU A 76 2.51 -12.55 -15.20
N PHE A 77 2.24 -12.68 -13.90
CA PHE A 77 2.67 -13.85 -13.13
C PHE A 77 2.14 -15.16 -13.69
N ASN A 78 0.88 -15.17 -14.13
CA ASN A 78 0.25 -16.35 -14.74
C ASN A 78 0.73 -16.64 -16.17
N ILE A 79 1.38 -15.67 -16.84
CA ILE A 79 1.90 -15.83 -18.22
C ILE A 79 3.38 -16.21 -18.18
N SER A 80 4.16 -15.48 -17.37
CA SER A 80 5.60 -15.60 -17.29
C SER A 80 6.07 -15.14 -15.90
N PRO A 81 6.23 -16.07 -14.96
CA PRO A 81 6.74 -15.78 -13.62
C PRO A 81 8.09 -15.05 -13.66
N ASP A 82 8.98 -15.38 -14.59
CA ASP A 82 10.28 -14.70 -14.71
C ASP A 82 10.14 -13.22 -15.07
N ARG A 83 9.21 -12.87 -15.97
CA ARG A 83 8.91 -11.47 -16.30
C ARG A 83 8.24 -10.75 -15.12
N ALA A 84 7.36 -11.43 -14.39
CA ALA A 84 6.72 -10.87 -13.20
C ALA A 84 7.74 -10.51 -12.10
N TYR A 85 8.82 -11.32 -11.94
CA TYR A 85 9.87 -11.09 -10.95
C TYR A 85 10.52 -9.71 -11.09
N VAL A 86 10.69 -9.23 -12.34
CA VAL A 86 11.24 -7.90 -12.62
C VAL A 86 10.36 -6.81 -12.01
N TYR A 87 9.04 -6.97 -12.04
CA TYR A 87 8.09 -6.01 -11.49
C TYR A 87 7.94 -6.11 -9.98
N PHE A 88 8.00 -7.31 -9.40
CA PHE A 88 8.07 -7.45 -7.94
C PHE A 88 9.29 -6.76 -7.36
N LYS A 89 10.47 -6.88 -7.97
CA LYS A 89 11.65 -6.12 -7.57
C LYS A 89 11.44 -4.61 -7.64
N LYS A 90 10.77 -4.11 -8.69
CA LYS A 90 10.43 -2.68 -8.81
C LYS A 90 9.46 -2.22 -7.71
N CYS A 91 8.47 -3.04 -7.37
CA CYS A 91 7.55 -2.78 -6.25
C CYS A 91 8.32 -2.64 -4.94
N ILE A 92 9.11 -3.65 -4.57
CA ILE A 92 9.88 -3.66 -3.32
C ILE A 92 10.84 -2.47 -3.27
N ASN A 93 11.58 -2.21 -4.34
CA ASN A 93 12.53 -1.10 -4.39
C ASN A 93 11.84 0.25 -4.31
N ALA A 94 10.64 0.43 -4.88
CA ALA A 94 9.93 1.70 -4.76
C ALA A 94 9.48 1.98 -3.32
N PHE A 95 9.13 0.96 -2.51
CA PHE A 95 8.91 1.13 -1.07
C PHE A 95 10.20 1.43 -0.30
N VAL A 96 11.32 0.81 -0.68
CA VAL A 96 12.63 1.15 -0.12
C VAL A 96 13.01 2.60 -0.43
N ASP A 97 12.79 3.05 -1.67
CA ASP A 97 13.06 4.43 -2.11
C ASP A 97 12.18 5.46 -1.36
N SER A 98 11.03 5.03 -0.82
CA SER A 98 10.13 5.88 -0.02
C SER A 98 10.34 5.75 1.48
N GLU A 99 11.37 5.01 1.91
CA GLU A 99 11.65 4.69 3.31
C GLU A 99 10.53 3.91 4.02
N ASP A 100 9.55 3.37 3.29
CA ASP A 100 8.51 2.50 3.84
C ASP A 100 9.04 1.06 3.90
N ILE A 101 9.99 0.84 4.81
CA ILE A 101 10.71 -0.42 4.97
C ILE A 101 9.76 -1.55 5.40
N ALA A 102 8.74 -1.24 6.21
CA ALA A 102 7.75 -2.22 6.65
C ALA A 102 6.98 -2.79 5.45
N SER A 103 6.45 -1.93 4.56
CA SER A 103 5.81 -2.38 3.32
C SER A 103 6.79 -3.14 2.42
N ALA A 104 8.05 -2.68 2.30
CA ALA A 104 9.06 -3.37 1.49
C ALA A 104 9.32 -4.80 1.99
N ILE A 105 9.44 -5.00 3.31
CA ILE A 105 9.58 -6.31 3.96
C ILE A 105 8.34 -7.18 3.68
N PHE A 106 7.15 -6.64 3.94
CA PHE A 106 5.88 -7.34 3.73
C PHE A 106 5.75 -7.83 2.27
N TYR A 107 5.98 -6.96 1.29
CA TYR A 107 5.89 -7.33 -0.11
C TYR A 107 6.99 -8.29 -0.54
N ALA A 108 8.20 -8.20 0.01
CA ALA A 108 9.25 -9.19 -0.23
C ALA A 108 8.84 -10.58 0.26
N THR A 109 8.34 -10.70 1.51
CA THR A 109 7.83 -11.97 2.05
C THR A 109 6.66 -12.49 1.24
N ARG A 110 5.67 -11.64 0.92
CA ARG A 110 4.50 -12.00 0.11
C ARG A 110 4.87 -12.53 -1.26
N CYS A 111 5.82 -11.88 -1.95
CA CYS A 111 6.27 -12.34 -3.26
C CYS A 111 7.03 -13.67 -3.14
N GLY A 112 7.84 -13.86 -2.09
CA GLY A 112 8.52 -15.13 -1.84
C GLY A 112 7.54 -16.30 -1.75
N TYR A 113 6.52 -16.14 -0.90
CA TYR A 113 5.44 -17.11 -0.72
C TYR A 113 4.71 -17.44 -2.03
N LEU A 114 4.43 -16.43 -2.84
CA LEU A 114 3.82 -16.61 -4.16
C LEU A 114 4.67 -17.50 -5.08
N TYR A 115 5.99 -17.30 -5.17
CA TYR A 115 6.86 -18.14 -6.01
C TYR A 115 7.01 -19.57 -5.48
N GLU A 116 7.07 -19.70 -4.16
CA GLU A 116 7.14 -21.01 -3.50
C GLU A 116 5.90 -21.85 -3.79
N THR A 117 4.71 -21.28 -3.62
CA THR A 117 3.47 -22.05 -3.65
C THR A 117 2.85 -22.18 -5.04
N LYS A 118 2.99 -21.18 -5.92
CA LYS A 118 2.36 -21.20 -7.25
C LYS A 118 3.29 -21.63 -8.37
N CYS A 119 4.59 -21.41 -8.22
CA CYS A 119 5.56 -21.79 -9.25
C CYS A 119 6.50 -22.91 -8.80
N CYS A 120 6.44 -23.35 -7.54
CA CYS A 120 7.41 -24.26 -6.94
C CYS A 120 8.87 -23.78 -7.16
N ASN A 121 9.08 -22.46 -7.27
CA ASN A 121 10.37 -21.87 -7.59
C ASN A 121 11.07 -21.43 -6.30
N LEU A 122 11.58 -22.43 -5.58
CA LEU A 122 12.31 -22.24 -4.32
C LEU A 122 13.50 -21.27 -4.45
N PRO A 123 14.34 -21.32 -5.52
CA PRO A 123 15.46 -20.38 -5.64
C PRO A 123 15.04 -18.91 -5.65
N ILE A 124 13.94 -18.56 -6.34
CA ILE A 124 13.42 -17.18 -6.34
C ILE A 124 12.77 -16.84 -5.01
N SER A 125 11.99 -17.76 -4.43
CA SER A 125 11.35 -17.58 -3.13
C SER A 125 12.38 -17.25 -2.04
N ILE A 126 13.43 -18.07 -1.91
CA ILE A 126 14.51 -17.86 -0.94
C ILE A 126 15.18 -16.50 -1.13
N LYS A 127 15.44 -16.07 -2.37
CA LYS A 127 16.01 -14.73 -2.65
C LYS A 127 15.13 -13.60 -2.13
N LEU A 128 13.81 -13.74 -2.24
CA LEU A 128 12.84 -12.75 -1.78
C LEU A 128 12.73 -12.73 -0.24
N TYR A 129 12.71 -13.89 0.41
CA TYR A 129 12.76 -13.96 1.87
C TYR A 129 14.06 -13.39 2.44
N GLN A 130 15.21 -13.76 1.87
CA GLN A 130 16.50 -13.17 2.25
C GLN A 130 16.54 -11.65 2.03
N LYS A 131 15.84 -11.13 1.03
CA LYS A 131 15.71 -9.69 0.83
C LYS A 131 14.92 -9.04 1.97
N ALA A 132 13.85 -9.67 2.44
CA ALA A 132 13.09 -9.21 3.61
C ALA A 132 13.97 -9.21 4.88
N ASP A 133 14.71 -10.28 5.14
CA ASP A 133 15.61 -10.37 6.30
C ASP A 133 16.76 -9.34 6.25
N LYS A 134 17.34 -9.12 5.07
CA LYS A 134 18.34 -8.06 4.86
C LYS A 134 17.78 -6.67 5.14
N LEU A 135 16.52 -6.41 4.77
CA LEU A 135 15.86 -5.14 5.05
C LEU A 135 15.62 -4.97 6.55
N ARG A 136 15.20 -6.02 7.26
CA ARG A 136 15.07 -5.99 8.74
C ARG A 136 16.39 -5.64 9.41
N HIS A 137 17.44 -6.39 9.07
CA HIS A 137 18.75 -6.23 9.70
C HIS A 137 19.33 -4.84 9.47
N ARG A 138 19.28 -4.32 8.23
CA ARG A 138 19.82 -2.99 7.89
C ARG A 138 19.09 -1.84 8.57
N ASN A 139 17.83 -2.02 8.94
CA ASN A 139 16.99 -1.00 9.55
C ASN A 139 16.73 -1.28 11.04
N ASN A 140 17.47 -2.21 11.65
CA ASN A 140 17.32 -2.61 13.05
C ASN A 140 15.89 -2.99 13.47
N ILE A 141 15.12 -3.60 12.55
CA ILE A 141 13.77 -4.07 12.83
C ILE A 141 13.88 -5.47 13.43
N VAL A 142 13.59 -5.59 14.72
CA VAL A 142 13.62 -6.87 15.44
C VAL A 142 12.33 -7.64 15.16
N HIS A 143 12.44 -8.73 14.42
CA HIS A 143 11.34 -9.66 14.22
C HIS A 143 11.27 -10.69 15.36
N LYS A 144 10.17 -10.73 16.09
CA LYS A 144 9.86 -11.84 17.01
C LYS A 144 8.74 -12.68 16.42
N CYS A 145 9.11 -13.79 15.78
CA CYS A 145 8.13 -14.71 15.22
C CYS A 145 7.28 -15.30 16.35
N ILE A 146 5.96 -15.09 16.30
CA ILE A 146 5.02 -15.66 17.27
C ILE A 146 4.79 -17.16 17.00
N ILE A 147 5.01 -17.60 15.75
CA ILE A 147 4.81 -18.98 15.31
C ILE A 147 6.12 -19.77 15.50
N ILE A 148 6.09 -20.83 16.32
CA ILE A 148 7.21 -21.76 16.47
C ILE A 148 7.09 -22.96 15.50
N ASP A 149 8.07 -23.87 15.48
CA ASP A 149 8.02 -25.01 14.56
C ASP A 149 6.93 -26.02 14.95
N ASP A 150 6.74 -26.26 16.25
CA ASP A 150 5.66 -27.12 16.76
C ASP A 150 4.28 -26.62 16.35
N ASP A 151 4.10 -25.29 16.38
CA ASP A 151 2.88 -24.62 15.91
C ASP A 151 2.60 -24.93 14.43
N LEU A 152 3.63 -24.98 13.57
CA LEU A 152 3.46 -25.30 12.15
C LEU A 152 3.08 -26.77 11.93
N ILE A 153 3.64 -27.68 12.72
CA ILE A 153 3.29 -29.11 12.70
C ILE A 153 1.83 -29.30 13.09
N ASP A 154 1.41 -28.64 14.19
CA ASP A 154 0.03 -28.66 14.68
C ASP A 154 -0.97 -28.12 13.63
N ILE A 155 -0.63 -27.03 12.94
CA ILE A 155 -1.43 -26.47 11.85
C ILE A 155 -1.53 -27.47 10.69
N GLU A 156 -0.44 -28.14 10.33
CA GLU A 156 -0.41 -29.11 9.24
C GLU A 156 -1.24 -30.37 9.52
N GLN A 157 -1.23 -30.81 10.79
CA GLN A 157 -2.03 -31.95 11.24
C GLN A 157 -3.51 -31.60 11.49
N LYS A 158 -3.91 -30.34 11.29
CA LYS A 158 -5.27 -29.83 11.54
C LYS A 158 -5.72 -30.11 12.98
N ASN A 159 -4.81 -29.94 13.94
CA ASN A 159 -5.14 -30.10 15.36
C ASN A 159 -6.19 -29.06 15.78
N PRO A 160 -7.40 -29.46 16.24
CA PRO A 160 -8.48 -28.52 16.56
C PRO A 160 -8.12 -27.48 17.63
N LEU A 161 -7.27 -27.85 18.60
CA LEU A 161 -6.83 -26.95 19.66
C LEU A 161 -5.90 -25.86 19.12
N ALA A 162 -4.99 -26.27 18.23
CA ALA A 162 -4.09 -25.34 17.56
C ALA A 162 -4.88 -24.39 16.65
N GLN A 163 -5.85 -24.91 15.89
CA GLN A 163 -6.72 -24.08 15.05
C GLN A 163 -7.44 -23.01 15.86
N CYS A 164 -8.04 -23.35 17.01
CA CYS A 164 -8.68 -22.36 17.90
C CYS A 164 -7.69 -21.32 18.46
N LYS A 165 -6.46 -21.73 18.81
CA LYS A 165 -5.39 -20.82 19.24
C LYS A 165 -5.05 -19.84 18.11
N PHE A 166 -4.90 -20.32 16.90
CA PHE A 166 -4.51 -19.49 15.77
C PHE A 166 -5.64 -18.64 15.21
N ASP A 167 -6.88 -19.09 15.23
CA ASP A 167 -8.03 -18.27 14.85
C ASP A 167 -8.08 -17.01 15.71
N LYS A 168 -7.75 -17.11 17.00
CA LYS A 168 -7.64 -15.93 17.89
C LYS A 168 -6.49 -15.00 17.49
N ILE A 169 -5.33 -15.56 17.10
CA ILE A 169 -4.18 -14.77 16.64
C ILE A 169 -4.52 -14.08 15.31
N ILE A 170 -5.03 -14.83 14.34
CA ILE A 170 -5.40 -14.35 13.02
C ILE A 170 -6.52 -13.34 13.10
N ASN A 171 -7.57 -13.57 13.89
CA ASN A 171 -8.65 -12.59 14.01
C ASN A 171 -8.18 -11.27 14.62
N LYS A 172 -7.28 -11.32 15.62
CA LYS A 172 -6.62 -10.12 16.14
C LYS A 172 -5.77 -9.44 15.05
N SER A 173 -5.05 -10.21 14.26
CA SER A 173 -4.19 -9.68 13.19
C SER A 173 -4.94 -9.22 11.94
N LYS A 174 -6.09 -9.81 11.60
CA LYS A 174 -7.00 -9.38 10.51
C LYS A 174 -7.56 -7.99 10.82
N ILE A 175 -7.90 -7.73 12.09
CA ILE A 175 -8.31 -6.40 12.56
C ILE A 175 -7.18 -5.39 12.36
N LEU A 176 -5.93 -5.79 12.57
CA LEU A 176 -4.75 -4.94 12.37
C LEU A 176 -4.44 -4.72 10.88
N GLY A 177 -4.46 -5.77 10.06
CA GLY A 177 -4.21 -5.68 8.60
C GLY A 177 -5.27 -4.87 7.83
N LEU A 178 -6.50 -4.81 8.33
CA LEU A 178 -7.54 -3.92 7.80
C LEU A 178 -7.33 -2.44 8.17
N ARG A 179 -6.62 -2.15 9.27
CA ARG A 179 -6.36 -0.79 9.76
C ARG A 179 -5.06 -0.21 9.20
N GLU A 180 -4.00 -1.02 9.07
CA GLU A 180 -2.65 -0.54 8.70
C GLU A 180 -2.45 -0.24 7.21
N HIS A 181 -3.36 -0.68 6.33
CA HIS A 181 -3.32 -0.33 4.91
C HIS A 181 -4.13 0.92 4.55
N GLN A 182 -4.50 1.75 5.54
CA GLN A 182 -4.75 3.17 5.28
C GLN A 182 -3.40 3.89 5.23
N PRO A 183 -2.88 4.23 4.04
CA PRO A 183 -1.64 4.96 3.92
C PRO A 183 -1.97 6.42 4.20
N LEU A 184 -2.06 6.81 5.47
CA LEU A 184 -1.95 8.19 5.97
C LEU A 184 -2.38 8.24 7.45
N GLY A 185 -1.40 8.43 8.33
CA GLY A 185 -1.61 9.04 9.65
C GLY A 185 -1.68 8.07 10.83
N THR A 186 -0.56 8.00 11.57
CA THR A 186 -0.52 8.03 13.05
C THR A 186 -1.54 7.15 13.76
N SER A 187 -1.18 5.98 14.30
CA SER A 187 -0.27 5.86 15.43
C SER A 187 -0.25 4.39 15.89
N ILE A 188 0.91 3.94 16.36
CA ILE A 188 1.19 2.62 16.96
C ILE A 188 1.31 1.48 15.92
N SER A 189 2.53 1.42 15.41
CA SER A 189 3.17 0.31 14.71
C SER A 189 3.16 -0.98 15.57
N GLN A 190 2.13 -1.81 15.42
CA GLN A 190 2.33 -3.25 15.55
C GLN A 190 2.50 -3.79 14.15
N SER A 191 3.60 -3.36 13.55
CA SER A 191 4.04 -3.73 12.22
C SER A 191 3.73 -5.19 11.97
N THR A 192 2.92 -5.43 10.95
CA THR A 192 2.70 -6.73 10.30
C THR A 192 4.01 -7.25 9.67
N ASP A 193 5.05 -7.36 10.49
CA ASP A 193 6.35 -7.90 10.16
C ASP A 193 6.19 -9.42 9.99
N LEU A 194 5.92 -9.85 8.77
CA LEU A 194 5.72 -11.24 8.42
C LEU A 194 7.04 -11.89 7.99
N CYS A 195 7.47 -12.94 8.69
CA CYS A 195 8.47 -13.87 8.18
C CYS A 195 7.83 -15.03 7.41
N VAL A 196 8.67 -15.95 6.93
CA VAL A 196 8.26 -17.18 6.22
C VAL A 196 7.28 -18.00 7.05
N LYS A 197 7.59 -18.24 8.33
CA LYS A 197 6.71 -19.02 9.22
C LYS A 197 5.35 -18.35 9.40
N CYS A 198 5.36 -17.03 9.61
CA CYS A 198 4.13 -16.26 9.74
C CYS A 198 3.26 -16.39 8.49
N ILE A 199 3.81 -16.12 7.30
CA ILE A 199 3.03 -16.13 6.07
C ILE A 199 2.51 -17.53 5.72
N THR A 200 3.30 -18.57 5.96
CA THR A 200 2.89 -19.97 5.78
C THR A 200 1.77 -20.36 6.74
N ALA A 201 1.86 -19.95 8.01
CA ALA A 201 0.79 -20.18 8.99
C ALA A 201 -0.51 -19.49 8.56
N TYR A 202 -0.46 -18.19 8.20
CA TYR A 202 -1.63 -17.47 7.71
C TYR A 202 -2.29 -18.16 6.52
N ALA A 203 -1.49 -18.64 5.57
CA ALA A 203 -2.02 -19.30 4.38
C ALA A 203 -2.75 -20.60 4.66
N LYS A 204 -2.29 -21.37 5.65
CA LYS A 204 -2.93 -22.64 6.03
C LYS A 204 -4.20 -22.46 6.85
N LEU A 205 -4.33 -21.32 7.54
CA LEU A 205 -5.39 -21.08 8.51
C LEU A 205 -6.50 -20.16 7.99
N ASP A 206 -6.21 -19.33 6.99
CA ASP A 206 -7.19 -18.46 6.36
C ASP A 206 -7.49 -18.97 4.95
N ASP A 207 -8.64 -19.63 4.76
CA ASP A 207 -9.06 -20.21 3.48
C ASP A 207 -9.13 -19.16 2.35
N ASP A 208 -9.36 -17.89 2.71
CA ASP A 208 -9.37 -16.76 1.78
C ASP A 208 -7.97 -16.14 1.57
N PHE A 209 -6.92 -16.62 2.23
CA PHE A 209 -5.59 -16.02 2.19
C PHE A 209 -5.05 -15.94 0.76
N ASP A 210 -5.14 -17.05 0.04
CA ASP A 210 -4.76 -17.13 -1.37
C ASP A 210 -5.55 -16.09 -2.18
N ARG A 211 -6.84 -15.94 -1.92
CA ARG A 211 -7.66 -14.91 -2.57
C ARG A 211 -7.16 -13.49 -2.26
N TYR A 212 -6.81 -13.17 -1.02
CA TYR A 212 -6.29 -11.85 -0.65
C TYR A 212 -4.90 -11.57 -1.23
N ILE A 213 -4.05 -12.59 -1.27
CA ILE A 213 -2.67 -12.49 -1.77
C ILE A 213 -2.66 -12.35 -3.29
N TYR A 214 -3.58 -12.99 -4.03
CA TYR A 214 -3.55 -12.97 -5.50
C TYR A 214 -4.56 -12.03 -6.13
N THR A 215 -5.69 -11.79 -5.47
CA THR A 215 -6.73 -10.88 -5.94
C THR A 215 -6.80 -9.68 -5.02
N PHE A 216 -5.75 -8.86 -5.02
CA PHE A 216 -5.80 -7.57 -4.34
C PHE A 216 -6.78 -6.65 -5.10
N LYS A 217 -8.08 -6.84 -4.88
CA LYS A 217 -9.08 -5.85 -5.22
C LYS A 217 -8.78 -4.66 -4.32
N ARG A 218 -8.05 -3.66 -4.84
CA ARG A 218 -8.07 -2.32 -4.21
C ARG A 218 -9.54 -2.00 -3.97
N ARG A 219 -9.96 -1.93 -2.71
CA ARG A 219 -11.27 -1.35 -2.38
C ARG A 219 -11.32 -0.04 -3.15
N ASN A 220 -12.34 0.16 -3.97
CA ASN A 220 -12.48 1.34 -4.81
C ASN A 220 -12.69 2.57 -3.89
N SER A 221 -11.63 3.05 -3.24
CA SER A 221 -11.59 4.34 -2.54
C SER A 221 -11.74 5.52 -3.50
N PHE A 222 -11.82 5.24 -4.80
CA PHE A 222 -12.21 6.15 -5.86
C PHE A 222 -13.59 6.79 -5.70
N GLY A 223 -14.45 6.23 -4.83
CA GLY A 223 -15.73 6.85 -4.48
C GLY A 223 -15.59 8.23 -3.83
N ASP A 224 -14.53 8.47 -3.04
CA ASP A 224 -14.42 9.69 -2.22
C ASP A 224 -13.62 10.83 -2.87
N ALA A 225 -12.67 10.53 -3.75
CA ALA A 225 -11.81 11.58 -4.32
C ALA A 225 -12.58 12.59 -5.19
N ARG A 226 -13.74 12.22 -5.76
CA ARG A 226 -14.59 13.16 -6.52
C ARG A 226 -15.27 14.20 -5.62
N ASN A 227 -15.50 13.91 -4.34
CA ASN A 227 -16.15 14.85 -3.42
C ASN A 227 -15.19 15.96 -2.95
N ILE A 228 -13.88 15.68 -2.90
CA ILE A 228 -12.88 16.68 -2.51
C ILE A 228 -12.67 17.71 -3.63
N ILE A 229 -12.61 17.26 -4.90
CA ILE A 229 -12.42 18.18 -6.04
C ILE A 229 -13.67 19.04 -6.30
N ARG A 230 -14.88 18.51 -6.01
CA ARG A 230 -16.13 19.27 -6.14
C ARG A 230 -16.24 20.45 -5.15
N ASN A 231 -15.56 20.37 -4.00
CA ASN A 231 -15.57 21.43 -3.00
C ASN A 231 -14.51 22.52 -3.24
N CYS A 232 -13.60 22.34 -4.21
CA CYS A 232 -12.59 23.34 -4.55
C CYS A 232 -12.92 24.15 -5.82
N VAL A 233 -13.98 23.78 -6.57
CA VAL A 233 -14.48 24.58 -7.68
C VAL A 233 -15.56 25.53 -7.17
N GLY A 234 -15.08 26.72 -6.80
CA GLY A 234 -15.79 27.97 -6.50
C GLY A 234 -17.31 28.01 -6.59
N SER A 235 -17.92 28.24 -5.43
CA SER A 235 -19.01 29.22 -5.32
C SER A 235 -18.44 30.59 -5.72
N SER A 236 -18.80 31.06 -6.91
CA SER A 236 -18.49 32.39 -7.40
C SER A 236 -19.44 33.42 -6.80
N ASN A 237 -19.32 33.69 -5.50
CA ASN A 237 -20.05 34.78 -4.85
C ASN A 237 -19.06 35.75 -4.18
N PRO A 238 -18.86 36.98 -4.73
CA PRO A 238 -17.91 37.94 -4.19
C PRO A 238 -18.37 38.67 -2.92
N GLU A 239 -19.54 38.36 -2.35
CA GLU A 239 -20.17 39.22 -1.34
C GLU A 239 -19.91 38.88 0.14
N ASN A 240 -19.12 37.85 0.46
CA ASN A 240 -18.91 37.43 1.86
C ASN A 240 -17.49 37.67 2.40
N TYR A 241 -16.93 38.86 2.14
CA TYR A 241 -15.75 39.34 2.87
C TYR A 241 -16.04 40.67 3.55
N THR A 242 -16.80 40.59 4.65
CA THR A 242 -16.91 41.70 5.59
C THR A 242 -16.66 41.19 7.00
N THR A 243 -15.65 41.79 7.65
CA THR A 243 -15.36 41.79 9.09
C THR A 243 -14.92 40.48 9.76
N LEU A 244 -13.60 40.29 9.82
CA LEU A 244 -12.93 39.64 10.95
C LEU A 244 -11.88 40.60 11.49
N GLN A 245 -12.30 41.39 12.47
CA GLN A 245 -11.49 42.33 13.23
C GLN A 245 -11.33 41.78 14.65
N SER A 246 -10.07 41.74 15.10
CA SER A 246 -9.58 41.58 16.48
C SER A 246 -9.93 40.33 17.29
N CYS A 247 -8.90 39.51 17.53
CA CYS A 247 -8.75 38.76 18.78
C CYS A 247 -8.60 39.72 19.98
N PRO A 248 -9.08 39.30 21.16
CA PRO A 248 -8.19 39.33 22.31
C PRO A 248 -8.23 38.05 23.16
N ASP A 249 -7.11 37.82 23.82
CA ASP A 249 -6.78 36.72 24.73
C ASP A 249 -7.78 36.49 25.86
N VAL A 250 -8.03 35.23 26.24
CA VAL A 250 -8.24 34.83 27.65
C VAL A 250 -7.76 33.39 27.87
N TYR A 251 -6.67 33.25 28.63
CA TYR A 251 -6.36 32.03 29.38
C TYR A 251 -7.43 31.80 30.45
N ARG A 252 -7.97 30.57 30.56
CA ARG A 252 -8.38 30.01 31.86
C ARG A 252 -8.28 28.48 31.87
N VAL A 253 -7.37 28.02 32.72
CA VAL A 253 -7.31 26.69 33.32
C VAL A 253 -8.41 26.60 34.40
N ILE A 254 -9.03 25.43 34.57
CA ILE A 254 -9.34 24.73 35.86
C ILE A 254 -10.24 23.50 35.55
N GLU A 255 -9.60 22.32 35.56
CA GLU A 255 -9.89 21.06 36.30
C GLU A 255 -11.27 20.34 36.35
N PRO A 256 -11.28 19.02 36.69
CA PRO A 256 -12.22 18.03 36.17
C PRO A 256 -13.41 17.74 37.09
N ASN A 257 -14.54 17.35 36.50
CA ASN A 257 -15.68 16.85 37.25
C ASN A 257 -15.52 15.37 37.62
N VAL A 258 -15.60 15.15 38.93
CA VAL A 258 -15.73 13.89 39.66
C VAL A 258 -17.12 13.31 39.44
N CYS A 259 -17.18 11.98 39.26
CA CYS A 259 -18.41 11.19 39.24
C CYS A 259 -19.07 11.13 40.62
N ASN A 260 -20.40 11.21 40.64
CA ASN A 260 -21.27 10.50 41.59
C ASN A 260 -22.29 9.70 40.80
#